data_AF-A0A1E5CP24-F1
#
_entry.id   AF-A0A1E5CP24-F1
#
_cell.length_a   1.000
_cell.length_b   1.000
_cell.length_c   1.000
_cell.angle_alpha   90.00
_cell.angle_beta   90.00
_cell.angle_gamma   90.00
#
_symmetry.space_group_name_H-M   'P 1'
#
loop_
_entity.id
_entity.type
_entity.pdbx_description
1 polymer ?
#
loop_
_entity_poly.entity_id
_entity_poly.type
_entity_poly.pdbx_seq_one_letter_code
_entity_poly.pdbx_strand_id
1 'polypeptide(L)'
;MFLSTHYMFKLLIAGVVILLLIIGLVGINTVPQINYLSRNMDWDWHWAYFEPLSNGIQQTRTQDTRQLLLRRVYIEKSISVFVMTTLDNKLELDIVYQNDCKVGEYKNLNLLINGEHKENTAMVCETNGQSFIYRYVDTKLETLSLALDSIHLEEDFAFWPVDELKLDQFKQQHSSFFRKSGESVEHDWLRD
;
A
#
# COMPACT_ATOMS: atom_id res chain seq x y z
N MET A 1 29.35 29.97 31.01
CA MET A 1 28.12 30.78 30.96
C MET A 1 26.96 29.82 31.22
N PHE A 2 26.53 29.69 32.48
CA PHE A 2 25.45 28.75 32.85
C PHE A 2 24.11 29.35 32.43
N LEU A 3 23.35 28.66 31.57
CA LEU A 3 21.94 29.01 31.35
C LEU A 3 21.24 28.99 32.71
N SER A 4 20.54 30.07 33.05
CA SER A 4 19.69 30.09 34.25
C SER A 4 18.65 28.97 34.17
N THR A 5 18.40 28.29 35.29
CA THR A 5 17.46 27.16 35.42
C THR A 5 16.08 27.48 34.86
N HIS A 6 15.68 28.76 34.90
CA HIS A 6 14.41 29.23 34.33
C HIS A 6 14.40 29.17 32.79
N TYR A 7 15.52 29.50 32.13
CA TYR A 7 15.65 29.38 30.68
C TYR A 7 15.65 27.92 30.22
N MET A 8 16.31 27.03 30.99
CA MET A 8 16.28 25.59 30.73
C MET A 8 14.85 25.02 30.78
N PHE A 9 14.04 25.44 31.76
CA PHE A 9 12.65 25.01 31.87
C PHE A 9 11.77 25.49 30.71
N LYS A 10 11.95 26.74 30.25
CA LYS A 10 11.23 27.28 29.08
C LYS A 10 11.60 26.54 27.79
N LEU A 11 12.88 26.23 27.59
CA LEU A 11 13.34 25.45 26.44
C LEU A 11 12.79 24.02 26.47
N LEU A 12 12.72 23.39 27.64
CA LEU A 12 12.11 22.07 27.80
C LEU A 12 10.61 22.09 27.44
N ILE A 13 9.86 23.07 27.96
CA ILE A 13 8.44 23.22 27.62
C ILE A 13 8.27 23.45 26.11
N ALA A 14 9.06 24.35 25.51
CA ALA A 14 9.01 24.59 24.07
C ALA A 14 9.31 23.32 23.27
N GLY A 15 10.31 22.54 23.67
CA GLY A 15 10.64 21.26 23.05
C GLY A 15 9.50 20.25 23.12
N VAL A 16 8.83 20.14 24.29
CA VAL A 16 7.66 19.27 24.46
C VAL A 16 6.50 19.71 23.57
N VAL A 17 6.22 21.01 23.50
CA VAL A 17 5.17 21.54 22.63
C VAL A 17 5.45 21.25 21.17
N ILE A 18 6.70 21.46 20.72
CA ILE A 18 7.11 21.14 19.34
C ILE A 18 6.95 19.65 19.04
N LEU A 19 7.37 18.77 19.97
CA LEU A 19 7.21 17.33 19.80
C LEU A 19 5.74 16.92 19.66
N LEU A 20 4.86 17.48 20.51
CA LEU A 20 3.41 17.22 20.44
C LEU A 20 2.81 17.71 19.11
N LEU A 21 3.26 18.87 18.60
CA LEU A 21 2.83 19.37 17.30
C LEU A 21 3.26 18.47 16.15
N ILE A 22 4.49 17.94 16.20
CA ILE A 22 4.98 16.97 15.20
C ILE A 22 4.15 15.69 15.26
N ILE A 23 3.95 15.11 16.44
CA ILE A 23 3.13 13.89 16.60
C ILE A 23 1.70 14.13 16.12
N GLY A 24 1.10 15.27 16.45
CA GLY A 24 -0.23 15.64 15.99
C GLY A 24 -0.31 15.76 14.47
N LEU A 25 0.67 16.42 13.83
CA LEU A 25 0.75 16.56 12.38
C LEU A 25 0.91 15.20 11.68
N VAL A 26 1.76 14.32 12.22
CA VAL A 26 1.93 12.95 11.71
C VAL A 26 0.62 12.18 11.84
N GLY A 27 -0.05 12.25 12.99
CA GLY A 27 -1.32 11.55 13.23
C GLY A 27 -2.42 11.98 12.27
N ILE A 28 -2.55 13.29 12.00
CA ILE A 28 -3.53 13.85 11.07
C ILE A 28 -3.34 13.32 9.65
N ASN A 29 -2.09 13.13 9.21
CA ASN A 29 -1.79 12.64 7.87
C ASN A 29 -1.88 11.12 7.76
N THR A 30 -1.49 10.38 8.80
CA THR A 30 -1.28 8.92 8.72
C THR A 30 -2.51 8.10 9.09
N VAL A 31 -3.31 8.55 10.08
CA VAL A 31 -4.50 7.82 10.54
C VAL A 31 -5.57 7.68 9.45
N PRO A 32 -5.91 8.73 8.68
CA PRO A 32 -6.87 8.58 7.58
C PRO A 32 -6.38 7.61 6.52
N GLN A 33 -5.07 7.61 6.21
CA GLN A 33 -4.48 6.74 5.20
C GLN A 33 -4.58 5.26 5.58
N ILE A 34 -4.42 4.91 6.87
CA ILE A 34 -4.56 3.53 7.34
C ILE A 34 -6.02 3.04 7.22
N ASN A 35 -6.98 3.92 7.50
CA ASN A 35 -8.41 3.56 7.50
C ASN A 35 -9.06 3.65 6.10
N TYR A 36 -8.38 4.27 5.14
CA TYR A 36 -8.89 4.43 3.78
C TYR A 36 -8.96 3.09 3.04
N LEU A 37 -10.12 2.76 2.44
CA LEU A 37 -10.36 1.51 1.69
C LEU A 37 -9.74 0.28 2.38
N SER A 38 -9.97 0.11 3.68
CA SER A 38 -9.34 -0.96 4.48
C SER A 38 -9.67 -2.37 4.01
N ARG A 39 -10.81 -2.55 3.32
CA ARG A 39 -11.28 -3.85 2.79
C ARG A 39 -11.31 -4.93 3.88
N ASN A 40 -11.69 -4.56 5.11
CA ASN A 40 -11.72 -5.43 6.29
C ASN A 40 -10.34 -6.04 6.65
N MET A 41 -9.26 -5.38 6.29
CA MET A 41 -7.89 -5.77 6.68
C MET A 41 -7.32 -4.74 7.66
N ASP A 42 -6.50 -5.24 8.58
CA ASP A 42 -5.75 -4.43 9.52
C ASP A 42 -4.46 -3.98 8.83
N TRP A 43 -4.42 -2.72 8.41
CA TRP A 43 -3.27 -2.16 7.71
C TRP A 43 -2.30 -1.54 8.70
N ASP A 44 -1.02 -1.82 8.48
CA ASP A 44 0.08 -1.21 9.19
C ASP A 44 1.02 -0.52 8.20
N TRP A 45 1.83 0.41 8.69
CA TRP A 45 2.87 1.03 7.89
C TRP A 45 4.04 0.08 7.69
N HIS A 46 4.59 0.08 6.49
CA HIS A 46 5.88 -0.54 6.26
C HIS A 46 6.99 0.43 6.69
N TRP A 47 7.67 0.16 7.81
CA TRP A 47 8.56 1.16 8.44
C TRP A 47 9.71 1.68 7.56
N ALA A 48 10.27 0.84 6.69
CA ALA A 48 11.32 1.28 5.77
C ALA A 48 10.83 2.24 4.66
N TYR A 49 9.52 2.24 4.38
CA TYR A 49 8.86 3.04 3.34
C TYR A 49 7.75 3.92 3.95
N PHE A 50 7.89 4.24 5.23
CA PHE A 50 6.95 5.09 5.94
C PHE A 50 7.24 6.56 5.62
N GLU A 51 6.26 7.24 5.06
CA GLU A 51 6.34 8.66 4.74
C GLU A 51 5.28 9.43 5.56
N PRO A 52 5.63 9.99 6.73
CA PRO A 52 4.65 10.55 7.66
C PRO A 52 3.89 11.79 7.15
N LEU A 53 4.40 12.44 6.10
CA LEU A 53 3.87 13.68 5.52
C LEU A 53 3.51 13.50 4.02
N SER A 54 3.50 12.27 3.54
CA SER A 54 3.25 11.89 2.14
C SER A 54 2.54 10.53 2.14
N ASN A 55 2.49 9.85 0.99
CA ASN A 55 1.82 8.58 0.80
C ASN A 55 2.86 7.45 0.88
N GLY A 56 3.13 6.97 2.09
CA GLY A 56 4.03 5.84 2.30
C GLY A 56 3.43 4.49 1.90
N ILE A 57 4.24 3.44 1.98
CA ILE A 57 3.77 2.07 1.78
C ILE A 57 3.18 1.52 3.07
N GLN A 58 2.03 0.88 2.93
CA GLN A 58 1.36 0.13 3.97
C GLN A 58 1.38 -1.34 3.60
N GLN A 59 1.32 -2.19 4.62
CA GLN A 59 1.30 -3.63 4.48
C GLN A 59 0.20 -4.24 5.34
N THR A 60 -0.28 -5.40 4.91
CA THR A 60 -1.19 -6.23 5.70
C THR A 60 -1.03 -7.67 5.28
N ARG A 61 -1.74 -8.57 5.96
CA ARG A 61 -1.89 -9.96 5.53
C ARG A 61 -3.36 -10.28 5.32
N THR A 62 -3.68 -11.01 4.26
CA THR A 62 -5.04 -11.56 4.08
C THR A 62 -5.44 -12.42 5.28
N GLN A 63 -6.72 -12.42 5.62
CA GLN A 63 -7.22 -13.17 6.78
C GLN A 63 -7.18 -14.69 6.58
N ASP A 64 -7.44 -15.14 5.35
CA ASP A 64 -7.56 -16.54 4.97
C ASP A 64 -6.20 -17.18 4.66
N THR A 65 -5.46 -16.58 3.74
CA THR A 65 -4.25 -17.14 3.14
C THR A 65 -2.96 -16.62 3.78
N ARG A 66 -3.07 -15.58 4.63
CA ARG A 66 -1.93 -14.88 5.26
C ARG A 66 -0.91 -14.33 4.25
N GLN A 67 -1.34 -14.16 3.01
CA GLN A 67 -0.54 -13.57 1.95
C GLN A 67 -0.18 -12.14 2.34
N LEU A 68 1.07 -11.73 2.15
CA LEU A 68 1.49 -10.34 2.31
C LEU A 68 0.92 -9.49 1.16
N LEU A 69 0.36 -8.33 1.50
CA LEU A 69 -0.08 -7.32 0.55
C LEU A 69 0.58 -6.00 0.88
N LEU A 70 0.92 -5.25 -0.17
CA LEU A 70 1.34 -3.87 -0.07
C LEU A 70 0.27 -2.97 -0.65
N ARG A 71 0.15 -1.75 -0.13
CA ARG A 71 -0.61 -0.70 -0.80
C ARG A 71 -0.01 0.67 -0.58
N ARG A 72 -0.40 1.60 -1.44
CA ARG A 72 -0.26 3.04 -1.26
C ARG A 72 -1.62 3.68 -1.54
N VAL A 73 -1.98 4.67 -0.73
CA VAL A 73 -3.29 5.32 -0.80
C VAL A 73 -3.13 6.79 -1.20
N TYR A 74 -4.02 7.27 -2.05
CA TYR A 74 -4.08 8.63 -2.55
C TYR A 74 -5.47 9.20 -2.25
N ILE A 75 -5.69 9.59 -0.99
CA ILE A 75 -7.00 10.04 -0.50
C ILE A 75 -7.56 11.18 -1.35
N GLU A 76 -6.72 12.17 -1.68
CA GLU A 76 -7.13 13.33 -2.49
C GLU A 76 -7.60 12.97 -3.91
N LYS A 77 -7.16 11.82 -4.41
CA LYS A 77 -7.50 11.29 -5.74
C LYS A 77 -8.56 10.20 -5.67
N SER A 78 -9.00 9.81 -4.47
CA SER A 78 -9.82 8.64 -4.21
C SER A 78 -9.28 7.34 -4.83
N ILE A 79 -7.95 7.18 -4.89
CA ILE A 79 -7.30 6.00 -5.49
C ILE A 79 -6.48 5.25 -4.45
N SER A 80 -6.49 3.93 -4.51
CA SER A 80 -5.52 3.06 -3.84
C SER A 80 -4.88 2.13 -4.84
N VAL A 81 -3.56 1.99 -4.75
CA VAL A 81 -2.76 1.03 -5.52
C VAL A 81 -2.38 -0.10 -4.58
N PHE A 82 -2.69 -1.33 -4.94
CA PHE A 82 -2.33 -2.54 -4.20
C PHE A 82 -1.38 -3.39 -5.04
N VAL A 83 -0.41 -4.00 -4.38
CA VAL A 83 0.51 -4.96 -4.99
C VAL A 83 0.53 -6.21 -4.12
N MET A 84 0.32 -7.35 -4.76
CA MET A 84 0.36 -8.67 -4.14
C MET A 84 0.95 -9.69 -5.11
N THR A 85 1.02 -10.95 -4.69
CA THR A 85 1.45 -12.06 -5.56
C THR A 85 0.27 -12.90 -6.04
N THR A 86 0.44 -13.56 -7.18
CA THR A 86 -0.45 -14.62 -7.61
C THR A 86 0.05 -15.98 -7.11
N LEU A 87 -0.77 -17.02 -7.31
CA LEU A 87 -0.41 -18.41 -7.00
C LEU A 87 0.88 -18.86 -7.69
N ASP A 88 1.11 -18.42 -8.93
CA ASP A 88 2.29 -18.73 -9.72
C ASP A 88 3.44 -17.74 -9.51
N ASN A 89 3.43 -17.01 -8.39
CA ASN A 89 4.47 -16.06 -7.96
C ASN A 89 4.73 -14.93 -8.97
N LYS A 90 3.70 -14.54 -9.74
CA LYS A 90 3.66 -13.28 -10.48
C LYS A 90 3.19 -12.17 -9.55
N LEU A 91 3.39 -10.94 -9.97
CA LEU A 91 2.88 -9.76 -9.29
C LEU A 91 1.50 -9.41 -9.84
N GLU A 92 0.58 -9.14 -8.93
CA GLU A 92 -0.75 -8.61 -9.22
C GLU A 92 -0.81 -7.16 -8.73
N LEU A 93 -1.16 -6.27 -9.65
CA LEU A 93 -1.38 -4.86 -9.44
C LEU A 93 -2.88 -4.60 -9.52
N ASP A 94 -3.45 -4.17 -8.39
CA ASP A 94 -4.85 -3.75 -8.30
C ASP A 94 -4.91 -2.23 -8.11
N ILE A 95 -5.59 -1.55 -9.03
CA ILE A 95 -5.88 -0.11 -8.95
C ILE A 95 -7.34 0.03 -8.59
N VAL A 96 -7.63 0.68 -7.46
CA VAL A 96 -8.98 0.85 -6.94
C VAL A 96 -9.31 2.33 -6.89
N TYR A 97 -10.42 2.72 -7.51
CA TYR A 97 -10.96 4.07 -7.49
C TYR A 97 -12.26 4.08 -6.68
N GLN A 98 -12.24 4.73 -5.51
CA GLN A 98 -13.42 4.84 -4.64
C GLN A 98 -14.40 5.86 -5.21
N ASN A 99 -15.45 5.34 -5.82
CA ASN A 99 -16.57 6.11 -6.32
C ASN A 99 -17.77 5.17 -6.46
N ASP A 100 -18.91 5.58 -5.91
CA ASP A 100 -20.13 4.78 -5.97
C ASP A 100 -20.52 4.51 -7.43
N CYS A 101 -20.91 3.28 -7.71
CA CYS A 101 -21.13 2.79 -9.06
C CYS A 101 -22.20 1.70 -9.12
N LYS A 102 -22.74 1.47 -10.31
CA LYS A 102 -23.67 0.35 -10.54
C LYS A 102 -22.89 -0.89 -10.96
N VAL A 103 -23.20 -2.04 -10.35
CA VAL A 103 -22.56 -3.32 -10.72
C VAL A 103 -22.72 -3.56 -12.22
N GLY A 104 -21.59 -3.82 -12.91
CA GLY A 104 -21.53 -3.93 -14.37
C GLY A 104 -21.20 -2.63 -15.12
N GLU A 105 -21.17 -1.49 -14.43
CA GLU A 105 -20.63 -0.23 -14.95
C GLU A 105 -19.11 -0.32 -15.10
N TYR A 106 -18.58 0.42 -16.07
CA TYR A 106 -17.15 0.52 -16.34
C TYR A 106 -16.72 1.97 -16.53
N LYS A 107 -15.47 2.26 -16.18
CA LYS A 107 -14.81 3.54 -16.43
C LYS A 107 -13.55 3.33 -17.24
N ASN A 108 -13.46 4.00 -18.38
CA ASN A 108 -12.24 3.98 -19.19
C ASN A 108 -11.12 4.70 -18.45
N LEU A 109 -9.93 4.13 -18.49
CA LEU A 109 -8.70 4.76 -17.99
C LEU A 109 -7.64 4.70 -19.08
N ASN A 110 -6.70 5.64 -19.07
CA ASN A 110 -5.48 5.55 -19.84
C ASN A 110 -4.36 5.08 -18.92
N LEU A 111 -3.65 4.04 -19.35
CA LEU A 111 -2.74 3.30 -18.51
C LEU A 111 -1.44 2.96 -19.25
N LEU A 112 -0.33 3.33 -18.64
CA LEU A 112 1.02 2.96 -19.06
C LEU A 112 1.64 2.14 -17.92
N ILE A 113 1.98 0.88 -18.18
CA ILE A 113 2.67 0.01 -17.20
C ILE A 113 3.97 -0.44 -17.82
N ASN A 114 5.08 -0.29 -17.09
CA ASN A 114 6.43 -0.64 -17.57
C ASN A 114 6.76 0.02 -18.92
N GLY A 115 6.29 1.25 -19.13
CA GLY A 115 6.45 1.98 -20.39
C GLY A 115 5.59 1.49 -21.56
N GLU A 116 4.72 0.51 -21.37
CA GLU A 116 3.82 -0.02 -22.40
C GLU A 116 2.39 0.50 -22.19
N HIS A 117 1.80 1.07 -23.25
CA HIS A 117 0.43 1.53 -23.23
C HIS A 117 -0.52 0.34 -23.26
N LYS A 118 -1.43 0.27 -22.31
CA LYS A 118 -2.44 -0.79 -22.26
C LYS A 118 -3.70 -0.32 -22.99
N GLU A 119 -4.04 -1.00 -24.08
CA GLU A 119 -5.20 -0.64 -24.90
C GLU A 119 -6.52 -1.09 -24.26
N ASN A 120 -7.60 -0.34 -24.51
CA ASN A 120 -8.97 -0.65 -24.06
C ASN A 120 -9.09 -0.94 -22.56
N THR A 121 -8.27 -0.25 -21.75
CA THR A 121 -8.30 -0.41 -20.30
C THR A 121 -9.54 0.24 -19.69
N ALA A 122 -10.32 -0.56 -18.97
CA ALA A 122 -11.46 -0.09 -18.22
C ALA A 122 -11.41 -0.67 -16.79
N MET A 123 -11.70 0.18 -15.81
CA MET A 123 -12.02 -0.27 -14.45
C MET A 123 -13.45 -0.77 -14.43
N VAL A 124 -13.71 -1.85 -13.70
CA VAL A 124 -15.06 -2.43 -13.55
C VAL A 124 -15.58 -2.13 -12.15
N CYS A 125 -16.85 -1.78 -12.03
CA CYS A 125 -17.50 -1.58 -10.74
C CYS A 125 -17.49 -2.89 -9.93
N GLU A 126 -17.00 -2.82 -8.69
CA GLU A 126 -17.01 -3.94 -7.76
C GLU A 126 -18.44 -4.34 -7.38
N THR A 127 -18.59 -5.59 -6.93
CA THR A 127 -19.89 -6.16 -6.56
C THR A 127 -20.58 -5.46 -5.38
N ASN A 128 -19.81 -4.73 -4.56
CA ASN A 128 -20.32 -3.91 -3.47
C ASN A 128 -20.90 -2.56 -3.95
N GLY A 129 -20.67 -2.17 -5.21
CA GLY A 129 -21.14 -0.90 -5.79
C GLY A 129 -20.46 0.35 -5.23
N GLN A 130 -19.33 0.22 -4.53
CA GLN A 130 -18.66 1.32 -3.82
C GLN A 130 -17.36 1.78 -4.48
N SER A 131 -16.84 1.01 -5.43
CA SER A 131 -15.57 1.33 -6.08
C SER A 131 -15.44 0.67 -7.46
N PHE A 132 -14.54 1.21 -8.28
CA PHE A 132 -14.09 0.58 -9.50
C PHE A 132 -12.71 -0.05 -9.28
N ILE A 133 -12.46 -1.19 -9.92
CA ILE A 133 -11.17 -1.90 -9.87
C ILE A 133 -10.64 -2.20 -11.28
N TYR A 134 -9.34 -2.01 -11.47
CA TYR A 134 -8.58 -2.55 -12.59
C TYR A 134 -7.47 -3.45 -12.06
N ARG A 135 -7.29 -4.62 -12.70
CA ARG A 135 -6.31 -5.63 -12.30
C ARG A 135 -5.34 -5.91 -13.44
N TYR A 136 -4.07 -5.95 -13.11
CA TYR A 136 -2.98 -6.31 -14.01
C TYR A 136 -2.08 -7.36 -13.37
N VAL A 137 -1.64 -8.35 -14.14
CA VAL A 137 -0.77 -9.42 -13.65
C VAL A 137 0.43 -9.55 -14.58
N ASP A 138 1.63 -9.51 -14.00
CA ASP A 138 2.88 -9.68 -14.72
C ASP A 138 3.98 -10.23 -13.80
N THR A 139 5.03 -10.76 -14.39
CA THR A 139 6.26 -11.16 -13.71
C THR A 139 7.04 -9.99 -13.13
N LYS A 140 6.84 -8.77 -13.64
CA LYS A 140 7.56 -7.55 -13.22
C LYS A 140 6.65 -6.33 -13.18
N LEU A 141 6.90 -5.46 -12.20
CA LEU A 141 6.33 -4.13 -12.08
C LEU A 141 7.50 -3.16 -11.89
N GLU A 142 7.62 -2.20 -12.81
CA GLU A 142 8.69 -1.19 -12.82
C GLU A 142 8.07 0.20 -12.66
N THR A 143 7.13 0.55 -13.53
CA THR A 143 6.42 1.84 -13.46
C THR A 143 4.94 1.70 -13.73
N LEU A 144 4.16 2.62 -13.21
CA LEU A 144 2.75 2.82 -13.54
C LEU A 144 2.50 4.31 -13.75
N SER A 145 1.84 4.67 -14.84
CA SER A 145 1.24 5.98 -15.06
C SER A 145 -0.22 5.80 -15.43
N LEU A 146 -1.09 6.46 -14.69
CA LEU A 146 -2.54 6.40 -14.82
C LEU A 146 -3.10 7.80 -15.07
N ALA A 147 -4.03 7.88 -16.02
CA ALA A 147 -4.91 9.02 -16.20
C ALA A 147 -6.38 8.56 -16.22
N LEU A 148 -7.19 9.13 -15.33
CA LEU A 148 -8.62 8.86 -15.20
C LEU A 148 -9.35 10.19 -14.98
N ASP A 149 -10.21 10.59 -15.91
CA ASP A 149 -10.86 11.91 -15.88
C ASP A 149 -9.82 13.05 -15.74
N SER A 150 -9.81 13.80 -14.62
CA SER A 150 -8.79 14.82 -14.30
C SER A 150 -7.66 14.33 -13.37
N ILE A 151 -7.68 13.05 -13.01
CA ILE A 151 -6.74 12.44 -12.08
C ILE A 151 -5.54 11.91 -12.86
N HIS A 152 -4.35 12.30 -12.42
CA HIS A 152 -3.08 11.75 -12.89
C HIS A 152 -2.33 11.14 -11.71
N LEU A 153 -1.78 9.94 -11.90
CA LEU A 153 -1.01 9.23 -10.88
C LEU A 153 0.19 8.55 -11.54
N GLU A 154 1.35 8.65 -10.90
CA GLU A 154 2.55 7.95 -11.30
C GLU A 154 3.10 7.16 -10.10
N GLU A 155 3.64 5.98 -10.39
CA GLU A 155 4.28 5.09 -9.44
C GLU A 155 5.58 4.57 -10.04
N ASP A 156 6.62 4.56 -9.21
CA ASP A 156 7.87 3.87 -9.46
C ASP A 156 8.00 2.75 -8.42
N PHE A 157 7.92 1.51 -8.90
CA PHE A 157 7.94 0.31 -8.06
C PHE A 157 9.33 0.00 -7.50
N ALA A 158 10.38 0.75 -7.89
CA ALA A 158 11.65 0.73 -7.18
C ALA A 158 11.54 1.28 -5.73
N PHE A 159 10.51 2.09 -5.44
CA PHE A 159 10.18 2.59 -4.10
C PHE A 159 9.10 1.77 -3.40
N TRP A 160 8.94 0.51 -3.81
CA TRP A 160 8.05 -0.46 -3.20
C TRP A 160 8.85 -1.70 -2.80
N PRO A 161 8.58 -2.33 -1.64
CA PRO A 161 9.20 -3.60 -1.25
C PRO A 161 8.62 -4.81 -2.01
N VAL A 162 8.55 -4.72 -3.35
CA VAL A 162 7.92 -5.75 -4.21
C VAL A 162 8.63 -7.11 -4.11
N ASP A 163 9.95 -7.10 -3.91
CA ASP A 163 10.73 -8.33 -3.73
C ASP A 163 10.35 -9.08 -2.44
N GLU A 164 9.88 -8.37 -1.40
CA GLU A 164 9.41 -8.98 -0.16
C GLU A 164 8.15 -9.82 -0.41
N LEU A 165 7.27 -9.39 -1.32
CA LEU A 165 6.07 -10.15 -1.69
C LEU A 165 6.43 -11.49 -2.33
N LYS A 166 7.39 -11.50 -3.27
CA LYS A 166 7.84 -12.72 -3.95
C LYS A 166 8.57 -13.66 -3.00
N LEU A 167 9.38 -13.09 -2.10
CA LEU A 167 10.08 -13.86 -1.09
C LEU A 167 9.11 -14.50 -0.09
N ASP A 168 8.11 -13.75 0.40
CA ASP A 168 7.06 -14.24 1.29
C ASP A 168 6.29 -15.38 0.62
N GLN A 169 5.82 -15.18 -0.62
CA GLN A 169 5.13 -16.21 -1.41
C GLN A 169 5.98 -17.48 -1.57
N PHE A 170 7.26 -17.33 -1.92
CA PHE A 170 8.17 -18.47 -2.08
C PHE A 170 8.37 -19.23 -0.77
N LYS A 171 8.52 -18.51 0.35
CA LYS A 171 8.68 -19.11 1.69
C LYS A 171 7.43 -19.84 2.15
N GLN A 172 6.24 -19.28 1.91
CA GLN A 172 4.99 -19.94 2.24
C GLN A 172 4.82 -21.25 1.45
N GLN A 173 5.09 -21.24 0.15
CA GLN A 173 5.00 -22.43 -0.71
C GLN A 173 6.01 -23.53 -0.36
N HIS A 174 7.18 -23.17 0.16
CA HIS A 174 8.26 -24.11 0.49
C HIS A 174 8.51 -24.19 2.00
N SER A 175 7.47 -24.01 2.83
CA SER A 175 7.63 -23.85 4.28
C SER A 175 8.39 -25.00 4.94
N SER A 176 8.17 -26.23 4.48
CA SER A 176 8.87 -27.43 4.97
C SER A 176 10.38 -27.41 4.75
N PHE A 177 10.85 -26.83 3.64
CA PHE A 177 12.27 -26.70 3.33
C PHE A 177 12.95 -25.67 4.26
N PHE A 178 12.31 -24.51 4.43
CA PHE A 178 12.83 -23.44 5.27
C PHE A 178 12.85 -23.81 6.76
N ARG A 179 11.79 -24.47 7.25
CA ARG A 179 11.75 -25.01 8.62
C ARG A 179 12.88 -26.01 8.89
N LYS A 180 13.18 -26.90 7.94
CA LYS A 180 14.31 -27.85 8.06
C LYS A 180 15.67 -27.15 8.09
N SER A 181 15.77 -25.98 7.47
CA SER A 181 16.99 -25.18 7.42
C SER A 181 17.15 -24.24 8.63
N GLY A 182 16.23 -24.31 9.61
CA GLY A 182 16.24 -23.45 10.80
C GLY A 182 15.73 -22.03 10.56
N GLU A 183 15.21 -21.73 9.36
CA GLU A 183 14.57 -20.45 9.10
C GLU A 183 13.15 -20.42 9.65
N SER A 184 12.79 -19.28 10.26
CA SER A 184 11.41 -19.03 10.66
C SER A 184 10.56 -18.77 9.42
N VAL A 185 9.58 -19.64 9.20
CA VAL A 185 8.47 -19.36 8.27
C VAL A 185 7.33 -18.84 9.12
N GLU A 186 7.00 -17.56 8.97
CA GLU A 186 6.01 -16.86 9.81
C GLU A 186 4.63 -17.53 9.73
N HIS A 187 4.23 -17.96 8.52
CA HIS A 187 2.95 -18.65 8.28
C HIS A 187 3.11 -19.77 7.24
N ASP A 188 2.40 -20.88 7.46
CA ASP A 188 2.24 -21.90 6.43
C ASP A 188 1.27 -21.41 5.36
N TRP A 189 1.48 -21.86 4.13
CA TRP A 189 0.51 -21.69 3.06
C TRP A 189 -0.80 -22.42 3.42
N LEU A 190 -1.86 -21.65 3.66
CA LEU A 190 -3.19 -22.14 4.02
C LEU A 190 -4.17 -22.18 2.83
N ARG A 191 -3.67 -22.05 1.59
CA ARG A 191 -4.53 -22.10 0.40
C ARG A 191 -4.55 -23.53 -0.12
N ASP A 192 -5.63 -24.22 0.21
CA ASP A 192 -6.04 -25.54 -0.31
C ASP A 192 -5.88 -25.62 -1.84
#